data_AF-A0A4R6PWG1-F1
#
_entry.id   AF-A0A4R6PWG1-F1
#
_cell.length_a   1.000
_cell.length_b   1.000
_cell.length_c   1.000
_cell.angle_alpha   90.00
_cell.angle_beta   90.00
_cell.angle_gamma   90.00
#
_symmetry.space_group_name_H-M   'P 1'
#
loop_
_entity.id
_entity.type
_entity.pdbx_description
1 polymer ?
#
loop_
_entity_poly.entity_id
_entity_poly.type
_entity_poly.pdbx_seq_one_letter_code
_entity_poly.pdbx_strand_id
1 'polypeptide(L)'
;MNFPIEIVLSVLGVVVAVATFLRQFVFPGYKRIGFRVQMDTPVTGQIQFPPPSSPGEVDVTGALRNLQTGAPGGDDLELHKLSLALVRIENVGSLPIEKDDYALADPALPKAGLHLTFPGRQVVAVAVTELDGVYAGSLGPESGIGWRNVDAGDTLEGIVDLPKAPIDRKGHYKILAVLNNKRGLAAFDKPTLTGLRGSAQQAKTTRSGSRSWPLIALSIFLLVLVLVQLGVALTRTDPPPSYCADGNLTLVGSTAMEKMVREVAENYETHCSGADFTFDFAGTSDGLRVLDKPEQAPNTVAIGEGPKRDTFPDLFETPFAVAPFAVVTHPDLGIADLSTAQIQRLFRGEIDNWRMLGGPDLPVVVVDRQHGSGSRFALEARLLDWQRPLYHPEFCAGRARLVHCEVGSTGEMAEVVAATPGAVGYLEATTVGEELRAVTINGQDATKTRVADRSYPFYSVEFVFHDYPGGNMPAGSLAAEFVDYLVYGDGRLVVAEFGGIACLELAKRSECEP
;
A
#
# COMPACT_ATOMS: atom_id res chain seq x y z
N MET A 1 -20.64 20.16 3.01
CA MET A 1 -19.24 19.69 2.90
C MET A 1 -19.13 18.37 3.66
N ASN A 2 -19.37 17.24 2.99
CA ASN A 2 -19.22 15.91 3.58
C ASN A 2 -17.75 15.54 3.55
N PHE A 3 -17.01 15.83 4.62
CA PHE A 3 -15.65 15.31 4.75
C PHE A 3 -15.71 13.79 4.89
N PRO A 4 -14.96 13.03 4.09
CA PRO A 4 -14.96 11.57 4.19
C PRO A 4 -14.46 11.17 5.57
N ILE A 5 -15.31 10.42 6.30
CA ILE A 5 -15.07 10.02 7.69
C ILE A 5 -13.75 9.25 7.86
N GLU A 6 -13.26 8.62 6.79
CA GLU A 6 -11.98 7.93 6.73
C GLU A 6 -10.78 8.86 6.94
N ILE A 7 -10.82 10.06 6.36
CA ILE A 7 -9.77 11.07 6.57
C ILE A 7 -9.83 11.53 8.04
N VAL A 8 -11.02 11.72 8.59
CA VAL A 8 -11.20 12.13 9.99
C VAL A 8 -10.66 11.05 10.95
N LEU A 9 -10.99 9.78 10.73
CA LEU A 9 -10.54 8.65 11.54
C LEU A 9 -9.02 8.44 11.42
N SER A 10 -8.46 8.56 10.21
CA SER A 10 -7.03 8.41 9.97
C SER A 10 -6.23 9.53 10.66
N VAL A 11 -6.70 10.78 10.56
CA VAL A 11 -6.10 11.93 11.24
C VAL A 11 -6.20 11.76 12.76
N LEU A 12 -7.33 11.31 13.29
CA LEU A 12 -7.51 11.04 14.72
C LEU A 12 -6.51 9.98 15.23
N GLY A 13 -6.32 8.90 14.47
CA GLY A 13 -5.35 7.84 14.79
C GLY A 13 -3.92 8.37 14.91
N VAL A 14 -3.48 9.19 13.95
CA VAL A 14 -2.15 9.83 13.96
C VAL A 14 -2.00 10.78 15.14
N VAL A 15 -2.99 11.63 15.40
CA VAL A 15 -2.95 12.61 16.50
C VAL A 15 -2.85 11.91 17.86
N VAL A 16 -3.64 10.86 18.10
CA VAL A 16 -3.60 10.11 19.37
C VAL A 16 -2.27 9.38 19.56
N ALA A 17 -1.72 8.79 18.50
CA ALA A 17 -0.41 8.12 18.55
C ALA A 17 0.71 9.11 18.89
N VAL A 18 0.74 10.27 18.22
CA VAL A 18 1.72 11.34 18.47
C VAL A 18 1.57 11.90 19.88
N ALA A 19 0.33 12.20 20.31
CA ALA A 19 0.09 12.72 21.67
C ALA A 19 0.54 11.73 22.76
N THR A 20 0.30 10.43 22.55
CA THR A 20 0.73 9.38 23.49
C THR A 20 2.25 9.25 23.51
N PHE A 21 2.90 9.28 22.35
CA PHE A 21 4.36 9.26 22.22
C PHE A 21 5.01 10.45 22.93
N LEU A 22 4.52 11.67 22.68
CA LEU A 22 5.03 12.89 23.31
C LEU A 22 4.86 12.84 24.83
N ARG A 23 3.67 12.45 25.33
CA ARG A 23 3.42 12.31 26.77
C ARG A 23 4.35 11.29 27.43
N GLN A 24 4.64 10.18 26.75
CA GLN A 24 5.40 9.08 27.34
C GLN A 24 6.92 9.25 27.26
N PHE A 25 7.43 9.83 26.17
CA PHE A 25 8.87 9.89 25.89
C PHE A 25 9.47 11.29 25.99
N VAL A 26 8.66 12.34 25.86
CA VAL A 26 9.17 13.73 25.81
C VAL A 26 8.93 14.48 27.13
N PHE A 27 7.83 14.22 27.84
CA PHE A 27 7.36 15.12 28.91
C PHE A 27 7.64 14.78 30.39
N PRO A 28 7.97 13.55 30.86
CA PRO A 28 8.28 13.37 32.28
C PRO A 28 9.79 13.54 32.55
N GLY A 29 10.20 14.77 32.87
CA GLY A 29 11.45 15.03 33.60
C GLY A 29 11.30 14.56 35.05
N TYR A 30 12.15 13.65 35.52
CA TYR A 30 12.14 13.18 36.92
C TYR A 30 13.53 13.35 37.55
N LYS A 31 13.57 13.80 38.81
CA LYS A 31 14.77 13.89 39.63
C LYS A 31 14.85 12.65 40.53
N ARG A 32 15.95 11.89 40.48
CA ARG A 32 16.11 10.67 41.30
C ARG A 32 17.58 10.41 41.58
N ILE A 33 17.92 10.23 42.86
CA ILE A 33 19.26 9.81 43.29
C ILE A 33 19.24 8.30 43.55
N GLY A 34 20.22 7.59 43.01
CA GLY A 34 20.50 6.19 43.27
C GLY A 34 21.75 6.03 44.13
N PHE A 35 21.85 4.90 44.83
CA PHE A 35 23.07 4.48 45.53
C PHE A 35 23.42 3.04 45.16
N ARG A 36 24.70 2.76 45.04
CA ARG A 36 25.22 1.42 44.76
C ARG A 36 26.45 1.14 45.61
N VAL A 37 26.41 0.07 46.39
CA VAL A 37 27.59 -0.45 47.09
C VAL A 37 28.41 -1.22 46.06
N GLN A 38 29.60 -0.72 45.74
CA GLN A 38 30.52 -1.34 44.78
C GLN A 38 31.50 -2.29 45.47
N MET A 39 31.85 -2.00 46.73
CA MET A 39 32.69 -2.84 47.57
C MET A 39 32.19 -2.74 49.01
N ASP A 40 32.19 -3.84 49.74
CA ASP A 40 31.97 -3.90 51.19
C ASP A 40 32.67 -5.16 51.71
N THR A 41 33.94 -5.02 52.10
CA THR A 41 34.84 -6.18 52.27
C THR A 41 35.79 -5.98 53.45
N PRO A 42 36.02 -7.02 54.29
CA PRO A 42 36.97 -6.96 55.38
C PRO A 42 38.42 -6.84 54.88
N VAL A 43 39.25 -6.09 55.61
CA VAL A 43 40.67 -5.90 55.31
C VAL A 43 41.45 -7.11 55.81
N THR A 44 41.87 -7.98 54.90
CA THR A 44 42.72 -9.13 55.20
C THR A 44 44.20 -8.74 55.05
N GLY A 45 44.80 -8.27 56.13
CA GLY A 45 46.22 -8.45 56.50
C GLY A 45 47.39 -7.98 55.60
N GLN A 46 47.23 -7.59 54.33
CA GLN A 46 48.38 -7.15 53.51
C GLN A 46 48.03 -5.95 52.62
N ILE A 47 48.31 -4.75 53.12
CA ILE A 47 48.34 -3.52 52.31
C ILE A 47 49.76 -2.94 52.42
N GLN A 48 50.51 -2.95 51.31
CA GLN A 48 51.79 -2.24 51.19
C GLN A 48 51.54 -0.90 50.48
N PHE A 49 51.87 0.20 51.15
CA PHE A 49 51.85 1.54 50.55
C PHE A 49 53.23 1.85 49.95
N PRO A 50 53.36 2.03 48.63
CA PRO A 50 54.61 2.51 48.05
C PRO A 50 54.88 3.96 48.48
N PRO A 51 56.15 4.36 48.71
CA PRO A 51 56.49 5.72 49.07
C PRO A 51 56.23 6.70 47.90
N PRO A 52 55.89 7.98 48.19
CA PRO A 52 55.62 8.98 47.17
C PRO A 52 56.86 9.25 46.31
N SER A 53 56.70 9.24 44.99
CA SER A 53 57.81 9.32 44.03
C SER A 53 58.18 10.74 43.57
N SER A 54 57.40 11.78 43.90
CA SER A 54 57.68 13.17 43.44
C SER A 54 57.13 14.26 44.40
N PRO A 55 57.81 15.42 44.56
CA PRO A 55 57.27 16.56 45.31
C PRO A 55 56.23 17.32 44.47
N GLY A 56 54.98 17.38 44.92
CA GLY A 56 53.87 18.12 44.26
C GLY A 56 52.62 17.29 43.96
N GLU A 57 52.65 15.98 44.19
CA GLU A 57 51.47 15.11 44.16
C GLU A 57 50.58 15.40 45.38
N VAL A 58 49.29 15.66 45.16
CA VAL A 58 48.33 15.82 46.26
C VAL A 58 48.24 14.49 47.00
N ASP A 59 48.74 14.45 48.23
CA ASP A 59 48.67 13.28 49.10
C ASP A 59 47.21 13.00 49.50
N VAL A 60 46.47 12.36 48.60
CA VAL A 60 45.13 11.81 48.87
C VAL A 60 45.17 10.61 49.84
N THR A 61 46.37 10.16 50.24
CA THR A 61 46.61 9.15 51.28
C THR A 61 46.81 9.75 52.69
N GLY A 62 46.82 11.07 52.84
CA GLY A 62 46.96 11.74 54.14
C GLY A 62 45.93 11.29 55.19
N ALA A 63 44.71 10.94 54.75
CA ALA A 63 43.66 10.43 55.64
C ALA A 63 43.97 9.02 56.22
N LEU A 64 44.71 8.18 55.49
CA LEU A 64 45.10 6.83 55.94
C LEU A 64 46.39 6.86 56.78
N ARG A 65 47.32 7.77 56.51
CA ARG A 65 48.49 7.98 57.40
C ARG A 65 48.10 8.54 58.76
N ASN A 66 47.09 9.41 58.81
CA ASN A 66 46.54 9.93 60.06
C ASN A 66 45.84 8.86 60.92
N LEU A 67 45.53 7.68 60.38
CA LEU A 67 45.02 6.54 61.16
C LEU A 67 46.10 5.83 61.99
N GLN A 68 47.39 6.07 61.72
CA GLN A 68 48.50 5.57 62.54
C GLN A 68 48.98 6.58 63.59
N THR A 69 48.63 7.87 63.47
CA THR A 69 49.12 8.91 64.38
C THR A 69 48.00 9.84 64.86
N GLY A 70 47.42 9.49 66.01
CA GLY A 70 46.96 10.46 67.02
C GLY A 70 45.55 11.03 66.89
N ALA A 71 44.53 10.27 67.29
CA ALA A 71 43.39 10.87 68.01
C ALA A 71 43.80 11.00 69.50
N PRO A 72 43.60 12.15 70.17
CA PRO A 72 43.90 12.26 71.59
C PRO A 72 42.85 11.47 72.40
N GLY A 73 43.21 10.23 72.77
CA GLY A 73 42.52 9.45 73.82
C GLY A 73 41.63 8.27 73.40
N GLY A 74 42.03 7.39 72.47
CA GLY A 74 41.26 6.17 72.19
C GLY A 74 42.05 5.02 71.54
N ASP A 75 41.75 3.79 71.97
CA ASP A 75 42.37 2.47 71.74
C ASP A 75 43.00 2.16 70.36
N ASP A 76 44.09 1.37 70.38
CA ASP A 76 44.77 0.78 69.20
C ASP A 76 43.77 0.13 68.22
N LEU A 77 43.79 0.61 66.97
CA LEU A 77 42.98 0.06 65.88
C LEU A 77 43.50 -1.33 65.47
N GLU A 78 42.85 -2.38 65.95
CA GLU A 78 43.10 -3.75 65.51
C GLU A 78 42.73 -3.94 64.03
N LEU A 79 43.75 -3.97 63.15
CA LEU A 79 43.63 -4.09 61.68
C LEU A 79 42.72 -5.23 61.21
N HIS A 80 42.61 -6.31 61.99
CA HIS A 80 41.79 -7.49 61.67
C HIS A 80 40.28 -7.28 61.90
N LYS A 81 39.85 -6.12 62.41
CA LYS A 81 38.43 -5.73 62.59
C LYS A 81 37.96 -4.69 61.57
N LEU A 82 38.81 -4.29 60.62
CA LEU A 82 38.49 -3.27 59.63
C LEU A 82 37.75 -3.84 58.41
N SER A 83 36.81 -3.08 57.88
CA SER A 83 36.21 -3.29 56.56
C SER A 83 36.19 -1.99 55.76
N LEU A 84 36.21 -2.13 54.43
CA LEU A 84 36.17 -1.02 53.49
C LEU A 84 34.88 -1.10 52.68
N ALA A 85 34.14 0.01 52.65
CA ALA A 85 32.94 0.13 51.83
C ALA A 85 33.10 1.24 50.79
N LEU A 86 33.02 0.91 49.50
CA LEU A 86 32.99 1.85 48.39
C LEU A 86 31.55 2.01 47.90
N VAL A 87 30.97 3.19 48.08
CA VAL A 87 29.58 3.49 47.73
C VAL A 87 29.52 4.58 46.68
N ARG A 88 28.85 4.30 45.56
CA ARG A 88 28.57 5.24 44.48
C ARG A 88 27.21 5.88 44.70
N ILE A 89 27.15 7.20 44.74
CA ILE A 89 25.92 7.99 44.73
C ILE A 89 25.78 8.59 43.33
N GLU A 90 24.64 8.39 42.67
CA GLU A 90 24.46 8.77 41.26
C GLU A 90 23.10 9.41 40.98
N ASN A 91 23.06 10.37 40.05
CA ASN A 91 21.81 10.90 39.52
C ASN A 91 21.27 9.98 38.41
N VAL A 92 20.23 9.22 38.74
CA VAL A 92 19.53 8.31 37.81
C VAL A 92 18.28 8.95 37.19
N GLY A 93 18.06 10.24 37.45
CA GLY A 93 17.00 11.06 36.87
C GLY A 93 17.36 11.67 35.51
N SER A 94 16.34 12.25 34.85
CA SER A 94 16.50 13.00 33.59
C SER A 94 16.73 14.50 33.79
N LEU A 95 16.68 14.99 35.04
CA LEU A 95 16.98 16.36 35.44
C LEU A 95 18.17 16.43 36.40
N PRO A 96 18.94 17.53 36.44
CA PRO A 96 19.99 17.71 37.44
C PRO A 96 19.40 17.78 38.86
N ILE A 97 20.18 17.35 39.84
CA ILE A 97 19.87 17.48 41.26
C ILE A 97 20.48 18.77 41.77
N GLU A 98 19.69 19.58 42.45
CA GLU A 98 20.07 20.84 43.08
C GLU A 98 20.04 20.71 44.62
N LYS A 99 20.58 21.71 45.32
CA LYS A 99 20.69 21.67 46.79
C LYS A 99 19.32 21.58 47.49
N ASP A 100 18.28 22.13 46.88
CA ASP A 100 16.93 22.18 47.46
C ASP A 100 16.11 20.90 47.21
N ASP A 101 16.63 19.96 46.41
CA ASP A 101 15.95 18.70 46.12
C ASP A 101 16.08 17.65 47.25
N TYR A 102 16.98 17.88 48.21
CA TYR A 102 17.21 17.01 49.35
C TYR A 102 16.16 17.25 50.44
N ALA A 103 15.48 16.19 50.87
CA ALA A 103 14.37 16.27 51.82
C ALA A 103 14.80 16.09 53.29
N LEU A 104 16.07 15.77 53.53
CA LEU A 104 16.59 15.64 54.87
C LEU A 104 16.62 17.02 55.55
N ALA A 105 15.84 17.15 56.62
CA ALA A 105 15.76 18.33 57.47
C ALA A 105 16.21 17.96 58.88
N ASP A 106 17.51 17.72 59.06
CA ASP A 106 18.12 17.61 60.39
C ASP A 106 18.54 19.02 60.84
N PRO A 107 17.88 19.63 61.84
CA PRO A 107 18.22 20.97 62.32
C PRO A 107 19.64 21.07 62.88
N ALA A 108 20.23 19.94 63.34
CA ALA A 108 21.60 19.89 63.84
C ALA A 108 22.65 19.82 62.72
N LEU A 109 22.26 19.37 61.52
CA LEU A 109 23.14 19.17 60.36
C LEU A 109 22.53 19.81 59.09
N PRO A 110 22.40 21.14 59.03
CA PRO A 110 21.67 21.84 57.95
C PRO A 110 22.28 21.66 56.56
N LYS A 111 23.57 21.29 56.48
CA LYS A 111 24.32 21.05 55.24
C LYS A 111 24.19 19.60 54.73
N ALA A 112 23.75 18.66 55.56
CA ALA A 112 23.57 17.26 55.18
C ALA A 112 22.30 17.07 54.34
N GLY A 113 22.40 16.33 53.23
CA GLY A 113 21.30 15.99 52.34
C GLY A 113 20.92 14.51 52.39
N LEU A 114 21.86 13.62 52.73
CA LEU A 114 21.64 12.18 52.82
C LEU A 114 22.42 11.60 54.00
N HIS A 115 21.90 10.53 54.62
CA HIS A 115 22.64 9.72 55.60
C HIS A 115 22.88 8.32 55.02
N LEU A 116 24.14 7.94 54.93
CA LEU A 116 24.56 6.58 54.59
C LEU A 116 24.88 5.83 55.88
N THR A 117 23.99 4.93 56.28
CA THR A 117 24.09 4.18 57.55
C THR A 117 24.70 2.81 57.30
N PHE A 118 25.66 2.44 58.14
CA PHE A 118 26.32 1.14 58.20
C PHE A 118 25.93 0.43 59.51
N PRO A 119 24.91 -0.44 59.50
CA PRO A 119 24.48 -1.12 60.72
C PRO A 119 25.57 -2.08 61.23
N GLY A 120 25.73 -2.11 62.55
CA GLY A 120 26.70 -2.95 63.26
C GLY A 120 28.17 -2.52 63.15
N ARG A 121 28.47 -1.37 62.50
CA ARG A 121 29.85 -0.96 62.17
C ARG A 121 30.09 0.50 62.52
N GLN A 122 31.24 0.81 63.10
CA GLN A 122 31.64 2.20 63.33
C GLN A 122 32.36 2.77 62.11
N VAL A 123 32.02 3.99 61.72
CA VAL A 123 32.81 4.74 60.73
C VAL A 123 34.04 5.31 61.43
N VAL A 124 35.21 4.97 60.88
CA VAL A 124 36.53 5.41 61.35
C VAL A 124 37.01 6.59 60.51
N ALA A 125 36.88 6.47 59.19
CA ALA A 125 37.28 7.50 58.25
C ALA A 125 36.42 7.44 56.97
N VAL A 126 36.32 8.56 56.27
CA VAL A 126 35.60 8.69 55.00
C VAL A 126 36.46 9.48 54.02
N ALA A 127 36.52 9.01 52.78
CA ALA A 127 37.20 9.70 51.68
C ALA A 127 36.31 9.73 50.42
N VAL A 128 36.38 10.82 49.68
CA VAL A 128 35.77 10.93 48.34
C VAL A 128 36.81 10.45 47.33
N THR A 129 36.47 9.43 46.54
CA THR A 129 37.43 8.75 45.65
C THR A 129 37.23 9.06 44.17
N GLU A 130 36.05 9.55 43.79
CA GLU A 130 35.73 9.87 42.40
C GLU A 130 34.63 10.93 42.35
N LEU A 131 34.74 11.85 41.38
CA LEU A 131 33.76 12.89 41.08
C LEU A 131 33.53 12.94 39.57
N ASP A 132 32.28 12.87 39.14
CA ASP A 132 31.87 13.06 37.75
C ASP A 132 30.55 13.83 37.72
N GLY A 133 30.52 15.00 37.06
CA GLY A 133 29.33 15.87 37.08
C GLY A 133 28.95 16.39 38.47
N VAL A 134 29.92 16.52 39.39
CA VAL A 134 29.76 17.08 40.74
C VAL A 134 30.90 18.05 41.03
N TYR A 135 30.56 19.27 41.45
CA TYR A 135 31.57 20.29 41.78
C TYR A 135 32.35 19.89 43.05
N ALA A 136 33.69 19.85 42.97
CA ALA A 136 34.57 19.42 44.07
C ALA A 136 34.37 20.20 45.38
N GLY A 137 34.07 21.50 45.30
CA GLY A 137 33.76 22.32 46.48
C GLY A 137 32.48 21.91 47.21
N SER A 138 31.61 21.13 46.57
CA SER A 138 30.39 20.58 47.19
C SER A 138 30.66 19.37 48.09
N LEU A 139 31.88 18.83 48.07
CA LEU A 139 32.30 17.65 48.84
C LEU A 139 33.62 17.89 49.63
N GLY A 140 34.06 19.15 49.74
CA GLY A 140 35.23 19.54 50.53
C GLY A 140 34.98 19.57 52.04
N PRO A 141 35.98 19.93 52.86
CA PRO A 141 35.90 19.91 54.33
C PRO A 141 34.76 20.76 54.91
N GLU A 142 34.42 21.86 54.24
CA GLU A 142 33.37 22.80 54.65
C GLU A 142 31.97 22.43 54.13
N SER A 143 31.87 21.34 53.36
CA SER A 143 30.63 20.93 52.70
C SER A 143 29.57 20.39 53.66
N GLY A 144 29.98 20.00 54.87
CA GLY A 144 29.15 19.24 55.80
C GLY A 144 29.23 17.73 55.60
N ILE A 145 30.17 17.24 54.77
CA ILE A 145 30.54 15.83 54.76
C ILE A 145 31.20 15.48 56.09
N GLY A 146 30.70 14.44 56.74
CA GLY A 146 31.19 14.02 58.05
C GLY A 146 30.76 12.60 58.36
N TRP A 147 31.17 12.11 59.52
CA TRP A 147 30.68 10.84 60.03
C TRP A 147 30.51 10.90 61.53
N ARG A 148 29.60 10.06 62.01
CA ARG A 148 29.26 9.92 63.42
C ARG A 148 28.92 8.47 63.72
N ASN A 149 29.11 8.09 64.98
CA ASN A 149 28.78 6.76 65.45
C ASN A 149 27.72 6.91 66.55
N VAL A 150 26.59 6.24 66.38
CA VAL A 150 25.51 6.21 67.36
C VAL A 150 25.54 4.86 68.06
N ASP A 151 25.68 4.91 69.39
CA ASP A 151 25.70 3.72 70.25
C ASP A 151 24.44 3.74 71.12
N ALA A 152 23.50 2.85 70.83
CA ALA A 152 22.23 2.70 71.55
C ALA A 152 22.09 1.27 72.09
N GLY A 153 23.04 0.85 72.93
CA GLY A 153 23.02 -0.46 73.58
C GLY A 153 23.32 -1.59 72.60
N ASP A 154 22.31 -2.36 72.20
CA ASP A 154 22.48 -3.51 71.30
C ASP A 154 22.51 -3.15 69.80
N THR A 155 22.41 -1.86 69.44
CA THR A 155 22.53 -1.40 68.04
C THR A 155 23.63 -0.35 67.91
N LEU A 156 24.73 -0.74 67.27
CA LEU A 156 25.82 0.16 66.89
C LEU A 156 25.64 0.59 65.43
N GLU A 157 25.51 1.87 65.15
CA GLU A 157 25.34 2.38 63.78
C GLU A 157 26.37 3.47 63.45
N GLY A 158 27.16 3.22 62.41
CA GLY A 158 28.05 4.21 61.83
C GLY A 158 27.32 4.94 60.71
N ILE A 159 27.26 6.27 60.78
CA ILE A 159 26.53 7.10 59.83
C ILE A 159 27.52 8.04 59.14
N VAL A 160 27.50 8.05 57.81
CA VAL A 160 28.19 9.05 56.98
C VAL A 160 27.17 10.08 56.54
N ASP A 161 27.39 11.32 56.94
CA ASP A 161 26.56 12.47 56.56
C ASP A 161 27.07 13.01 55.23
N LEU A 162 26.25 12.93 54.19
CA LEU A 162 26.59 13.38 52.85
C LEU A 162 25.93 14.73 52.58
N PRO A 163 26.65 15.71 52.00
CA PRO A 163 26.15 17.06 51.84
C PRO A 163 25.09 17.17 50.72
N LYS A 164 24.37 18.28 50.71
CA LYS A 164 23.47 18.69 49.61
C LYS A 164 24.30 19.08 48.37
N ALA A 165 24.88 18.09 47.70
CA ALA A 165 25.72 18.29 46.53
C ALA A 165 24.85 18.36 45.25
N PRO A 166 24.99 19.41 44.41
CA PRO A 166 24.43 19.38 43.06
C PRO A 166 25.06 18.26 42.24
N ILE A 167 24.23 17.53 41.48
CA ILE A 167 24.68 16.41 40.63
C ILE A 167 24.07 16.59 39.25
N ASP A 168 24.92 16.73 38.24
CA ASP A 168 24.50 16.84 36.84
C ASP A 168 23.76 15.58 36.36
N ARG A 169 23.14 15.67 35.18
CA ARG A 169 22.49 14.52 34.55
C ARG A 169 23.52 13.41 34.34
N LYS A 170 23.25 12.20 34.84
CA LYS A 170 24.16 11.04 34.85
C LYS A 170 25.44 11.21 35.68
N GLY A 171 25.57 12.31 36.43
CA GLY A 171 26.71 12.53 37.33
C GLY A 171 26.69 11.57 38.53
N HIS A 172 27.86 11.35 39.12
CA HIS A 172 28.05 10.52 40.30
C HIS A 172 29.26 10.94 41.12
N TYR A 173 29.29 10.50 42.37
CA TYR A 173 30.49 10.53 43.20
C TYR A 173 30.63 9.24 44.01
N LYS A 174 31.86 8.90 44.39
CA LYS A 174 32.16 7.69 45.17
C LYS A 174 32.73 8.04 46.54
N ILE A 175 32.21 7.36 47.56
CA ILE A 175 32.64 7.48 48.95
C ILE A 175 33.26 6.16 49.37
N LEU A 176 34.50 6.23 49.88
CA LEU A 176 35.17 5.13 50.56
C LEU A 176 35.05 5.35 52.06
N ALA A 177 34.35 4.47 52.76
CA ALA A 177 34.27 4.45 54.21
C ALA A 177 35.17 3.35 54.78
N VAL A 178 36.00 3.72 55.74
CA VAL A 178 36.76 2.79 56.58
C VAL A 178 35.92 2.52 57.82
N LEU A 179 35.64 1.25 58.06
CA LEU A 179 34.70 0.81 59.07
C LEU A 179 35.40 -0.11 60.07
N ASN A 180 35.10 0.03 61.37
CA ASN A 180 35.56 -0.87 62.42
C ASN A 180 34.39 -1.69 62.96
N ASN A 181 34.61 -2.99 63.05
CA ASN A 181 33.65 -3.93 63.56
C ASN A 181 33.99 -4.41 64.97
N LYS A 182 33.25 -3.91 65.97
CA LYS A 182 33.39 -4.35 67.36
C LYS A 182 32.81 -5.75 67.64
N ARG A 183 31.92 -6.30 66.79
CA ARG A 183 31.20 -7.56 67.04
C ARG A 183 31.73 -8.80 66.28
N GLY A 184 32.78 -8.67 65.47
CA GLY A 184 33.41 -9.79 64.75
C GLY A 184 32.85 -10.02 63.32
N LEU A 185 33.69 -10.46 62.39
CA LEU A 185 33.52 -10.37 60.92
C LEU A 185 32.42 -11.26 60.29
N ALA A 186 31.52 -11.85 61.08
CA ALA A 186 30.73 -13.02 60.67
C ALA A 186 29.62 -12.72 59.63
N ALA A 187 29.07 -11.52 59.59
CA ALA A 187 28.23 -10.97 58.52
C ALA A 187 27.80 -9.56 58.93
N PHE A 188 27.72 -8.63 57.97
CA PHE A 188 27.20 -7.27 58.22
C PHE A 188 25.97 -7.01 57.37
N ASP A 189 25.04 -6.23 57.93
CA ASP A 189 23.92 -5.72 57.16
C ASP A 189 24.39 -4.73 56.09
N LYS A 190 23.65 -4.71 54.98
CA LYS A 190 23.92 -3.81 53.86
C LYS A 190 23.68 -2.37 54.30
N PRO A 191 24.51 -1.42 53.83
CA PRO A 191 24.30 -0.03 54.15
C PRO A 191 22.99 0.47 53.55
N THR A 192 22.36 1.40 54.26
CA THR A 192 21.11 2.03 53.84
C THR A 192 21.36 3.52 53.60
N LEU A 193 20.66 4.09 52.61
CA LEU A 193 20.68 5.52 52.34
C LEU A 193 19.32 6.13 52.68
N THR A 194 19.31 7.16 53.51
CA THR A 194 18.11 7.91 53.91
C THR A 194 18.25 9.40 53.58
N GLY A 195 17.13 10.13 53.48
CA GLY A 195 17.11 11.56 53.10
C GLY A 195 16.52 11.88 51.71
N LEU A 196 16.03 10.87 50.98
CA LEU A 196 15.38 11.03 49.67
C LEU A 196 13.88 11.34 49.79
N ARG A 197 13.39 12.30 49.01
CA ARG A 197 11.95 12.54 48.85
C ARG A 197 11.35 11.43 47.97
N GLY A 198 10.54 10.55 48.55
CA GLY A 198 9.89 9.45 47.84
C GLY A 198 10.64 8.12 47.98
N SER A 199 10.10 7.25 48.82
CA SER A 199 10.58 5.90 49.10
C SER A 199 10.52 5.01 47.86
N ALA A 200 11.68 4.77 47.24
CA ALA A 200 11.95 3.56 46.49
C ALA A 200 13.35 3.06 46.85
N GLN A 201 13.47 2.46 48.03
CA GLN A 201 14.60 1.58 48.32
C GLN A 201 14.53 0.38 47.37
N GLN A 202 15.57 0.25 46.53
CA GLN A 202 16.00 -0.89 45.71
C GLN A 202 16.19 -0.49 44.24
N ALA A 203 17.44 -0.26 43.86
CA ALA A 203 17.90 -0.57 42.52
C ALA A 203 18.61 -1.94 42.55
N LYS A 204 17.86 -3.01 42.83
CA LYS A 204 18.26 -4.33 42.37
C LYS A 204 18.06 -4.30 40.86
N THR A 205 19.16 -4.36 40.12
CA THR A 205 19.15 -4.56 38.67
C THR A 205 18.55 -5.92 38.35
N THR A 206 17.24 -6.01 38.25
CA THR A 206 16.55 -7.04 37.48
C THR A 206 15.76 -6.31 36.42
N ARG A 207 16.17 -6.55 35.18
CA ARG A 207 15.54 -6.14 33.93
C ARG A 207 14.12 -6.74 33.88
N SER A 208 13.19 -6.17 34.66
CA SER A 208 11.77 -6.48 34.58
C SER A 208 11.20 -5.62 33.47
N GLY A 209 10.88 -6.26 32.34
CA GLY A 209 10.06 -5.65 31.30
C GLY A 209 8.69 -5.35 31.88
N SER A 210 8.54 -4.21 32.57
CA SER A 210 7.23 -3.71 32.93
C SER A 210 6.53 -3.37 31.64
N ARG A 211 5.57 -4.22 31.24
CA ARG A 211 4.59 -3.92 30.19
C ARG A 211 4.05 -2.52 30.48
N SER A 212 4.46 -1.54 29.68
CA SER A 212 3.96 -0.18 29.80
C SER A 212 2.51 -0.20 29.35
N TRP A 213 1.62 -0.27 30.34
CA TRP A 213 0.17 -0.18 30.20
C TRP A 213 -0.32 0.86 29.15
N PRO A 214 0.30 2.06 29.01
CA PRO A 214 -0.06 2.98 27.93
C PRO A 214 0.20 2.47 26.50
N LEU A 215 1.23 1.64 26.26
CA LEU A 215 1.43 1.03 24.95
C LEU A 215 0.34 -0.01 24.64
N ILE A 216 -0.11 -0.76 25.64
CA ILE A 216 -1.22 -1.71 25.47
C ILE A 216 -2.52 -0.96 25.16
N ALA A 217 -2.79 0.15 25.87
CA ALA A 217 -3.96 0.99 25.60
C ALA A 217 -3.93 1.59 24.18
N LEU A 218 -2.76 2.05 23.71
CA LEU A 218 -2.58 2.55 22.35
C LEU A 218 -2.79 1.44 21.31
N SER A 219 -2.24 0.24 21.54
CA SER A 219 -2.45 -0.90 20.63
C SER A 219 -3.91 -1.32 20.54
N ILE A 220 -4.64 -1.33 21.67
CA ILE A 220 -6.08 -1.63 21.68
C ILE A 220 -6.85 -0.54 20.92
N PHE A 221 -6.53 0.74 21.14
CA PHE A 221 -7.17 1.85 20.44
C PHE A 221 -6.98 1.76 18.92
N LEU A 222 -5.75 1.51 18.46
CA LEU A 222 -5.45 1.35 17.03
C LEU A 222 -6.15 0.13 16.43
N LEU A 223 -6.23 -0.99 17.16
CA LEU A 223 -6.96 -2.17 16.73
C LEU A 223 -8.46 -1.89 16.55
N VAL A 224 -9.08 -1.21 17.52
CA VAL A 224 -10.49 -0.81 17.43
C VAL A 224 -10.71 0.11 16.23
N LEU A 225 -9.79 1.05 15.98
CA LEU A 225 -9.88 1.97 14.86
C LEU A 225 -9.81 1.25 13.51
N VAL A 226 -8.92 0.25 13.37
CA VAL A 226 -8.85 -0.63 12.18
C VAL A 226 -10.13 -1.44 12.00
N LEU A 227 -10.67 -2.01 13.08
CA LEU A 227 -11.93 -2.77 13.02
C LEU A 227 -13.13 -1.91 12.64
N VAL A 228 -13.19 -0.66 13.13
CA VAL A 228 -14.23 0.31 12.75
C VAL A 228 -14.07 0.69 11.28
N GLN A 229 -12.84 0.95 10.80
CA GLN A 229 -12.60 1.23 9.38
C GLN A 229 -13.01 0.06 8.49
N LEU A 230 -12.67 -1.18 8.87
CA LEU A 230 -13.09 -2.38 8.16
C LEU A 230 -14.62 -2.54 8.16
N GLY A 231 -15.28 -2.28 9.29
CA GLY A 231 -16.74 -2.32 9.36
C GLY A 231 -17.42 -1.26 8.48
N VAL A 232 -16.86 -0.06 8.38
CA VAL A 232 -17.34 0.99 7.46
C VAL A 232 -17.12 0.59 6.01
N ALA A 233 -15.95 0.03 5.67
CA ALA A 233 -15.65 -0.43 4.32
C ALA A 233 -16.58 -1.57 3.87
N LEU A 234 -16.96 -2.48 4.77
CA LEU A 234 -17.89 -3.58 4.49
C LEU A 234 -19.36 -3.14 4.42
N THR A 235 -19.71 -1.94 4.90
CA THR A 235 -21.10 -1.44 4.95
C THR A 235 -21.34 -0.25 4.02
N ARG A 236 -20.30 0.35 3.45
CA ARG A 236 -20.41 1.36 2.40
C ARG A 236 -20.71 0.69 1.07
N THR A 237 -21.94 0.85 0.61
CA THR A 237 -22.22 0.92 -0.83
C THR A 237 -21.85 2.34 -1.25
N ASP A 238 -20.76 2.50 -2.01
CA ASP A 238 -20.53 3.78 -2.68
C ASP A 238 -21.79 4.12 -3.51
N PRO A 239 -22.25 5.39 -3.48
CA PRO A 239 -23.35 5.77 -4.35
C PRO A 239 -22.96 5.40 -5.79
N PRO A 240 -23.87 4.76 -6.55
CA PRO A 240 -23.54 4.33 -7.89
C PRO A 240 -23.07 5.55 -8.71
N PRO A 241 -22.13 5.35 -9.66
CA PRO A 241 -21.69 6.39 -10.56
C PRO A 241 -22.87 7.18 -11.14
N SER A 242 -22.66 8.46 -11.46
CA SER A 242 -23.73 9.34 -11.97
C SER A 242 -24.33 8.88 -13.31
N TYR A 243 -23.66 7.94 -13.99
CA TYR A 243 -24.12 7.30 -15.22
C TYR A 243 -24.89 6.00 -14.96
N CYS A 244 -25.20 5.63 -13.71
CA CYS A 244 -25.99 4.43 -13.47
C CYS A 244 -27.48 4.71 -13.60
N ALA A 245 -28.16 3.85 -14.35
CA ALA A 245 -29.61 3.79 -14.43
C ALA A 245 -30.08 2.34 -14.24
N ASP A 246 -31.26 2.20 -13.62
CA ASP A 246 -31.91 0.92 -13.42
C ASP A 246 -32.87 0.61 -14.60
N GLY A 247 -33.11 -0.67 -14.87
CA GLY A 247 -34.10 -1.10 -15.85
C GLY A 247 -33.63 -2.29 -16.70
N ASN A 248 -34.35 -2.55 -17.78
CA ASN A 248 -33.96 -3.53 -18.79
C ASN A 248 -33.60 -2.85 -20.11
N LEU A 249 -32.60 -3.38 -20.80
CA LEU A 249 -32.22 -2.95 -22.13
C LEU A 249 -31.95 -4.18 -23.01
N THR A 250 -32.59 -4.22 -24.18
CA THR A 250 -32.31 -5.23 -25.20
C THR A 250 -31.26 -4.68 -26.17
N LEU A 251 -30.17 -5.40 -26.35
CA LEU A 251 -29.10 -5.06 -27.28
C LEU A 251 -29.13 -6.03 -28.46
N VAL A 252 -29.29 -5.46 -29.67
CA VAL A 252 -29.41 -6.23 -30.91
C VAL A 252 -28.40 -5.74 -31.95
N GLY A 253 -28.33 -6.43 -33.10
CA GLY A 253 -27.52 -5.97 -34.24
C GLY A 253 -26.40 -6.93 -34.61
N SER A 254 -25.19 -6.41 -34.80
CA SER A 254 -24.09 -7.16 -35.42
C SER A 254 -23.55 -8.30 -34.54
N THR A 255 -23.47 -9.50 -35.12
CA THR A 255 -22.83 -10.68 -34.50
C THR A 255 -21.31 -10.55 -34.38
N ALA A 256 -20.70 -9.62 -35.12
CA ALA A 256 -19.29 -9.28 -35.00
C ALA A 256 -18.96 -8.59 -33.67
N MET A 257 -19.89 -7.78 -33.19
CA MET A 257 -19.72 -6.91 -32.04
C MET A 257 -20.25 -7.55 -30.76
N GLU A 258 -20.98 -8.65 -30.87
CA GLU A 258 -21.66 -9.32 -29.77
C GLU A 258 -20.75 -9.52 -28.55
N LYS A 259 -19.54 -10.07 -28.74
CA LYS A 259 -18.61 -10.31 -27.63
C LYS A 259 -18.20 -9.02 -26.92
N MET A 260 -17.88 -7.98 -27.69
CA MET A 260 -17.49 -6.68 -27.15
C MET A 260 -18.66 -6.00 -26.43
N VAL A 261 -19.85 -6.02 -27.02
CA VAL A 261 -21.05 -5.41 -26.41
C VAL A 261 -21.44 -6.11 -25.12
N ARG A 262 -21.35 -7.46 -25.07
CA ARG A 262 -21.57 -8.23 -23.83
C ARG A 262 -20.57 -7.82 -22.75
N GLU A 263 -19.28 -7.74 -23.07
CA GLU A 263 -18.24 -7.31 -22.12
C GLU A 263 -18.46 -5.86 -21.62
N VAL A 264 -18.90 -4.94 -22.50
CA VAL A 264 -19.26 -3.58 -22.10
C VAL A 264 -20.45 -3.59 -21.14
N ALA A 265 -21.49 -4.39 -21.43
CA ALA A 265 -22.66 -4.53 -20.58
C ALA A 265 -22.32 -5.15 -19.21
N GLU A 266 -21.54 -6.23 -19.18
CA GLU A 266 -21.07 -6.86 -17.94
C GLU A 266 -20.24 -5.90 -17.07
N ASN A 267 -19.37 -5.10 -17.70
CA ASN A 267 -18.63 -4.05 -17.00
C ASN A 267 -19.54 -2.94 -16.47
N TYR A 268 -20.60 -2.57 -17.21
CA TYR A 268 -21.60 -1.61 -16.74
C TYR A 268 -22.39 -2.17 -15.54
N GLU A 269 -22.87 -3.41 -15.60
CA GLU A 269 -23.60 -4.10 -14.51
C GLU A 269 -22.77 -4.20 -13.22
N THR A 270 -21.45 -4.39 -13.35
CA THR A 270 -20.53 -4.42 -12.20
C THR A 270 -20.56 -3.12 -11.39
N HIS A 271 -20.78 -1.98 -12.06
CA HIS A 271 -20.87 -0.67 -11.41
C HIS A 271 -22.32 -0.24 -11.12
N CYS A 272 -23.28 -0.79 -11.87
CA CYS A 272 -24.69 -0.40 -11.86
C CYS A 272 -25.59 -1.63 -11.67
N SER A 273 -25.71 -2.11 -10.43
CA SER A 273 -26.39 -3.38 -10.10
C SER A 273 -27.90 -3.45 -10.40
N GLY A 274 -28.53 -2.33 -10.76
CA GLY A 274 -29.95 -2.28 -11.13
C GLY A 274 -30.20 -2.34 -12.64
N ALA A 275 -29.15 -2.44 -13.45
CA ALA A 275 -29.23 -2.64 -14.89
C ALA A 275 -29.31 -4.14 -15.24
N ASP A 276 -30.13 -4.47 -16.24
CA ASP A 276 -30.31 -5.83 -16.75
C ASP A 276 -30.28 -5.79 -18.29
N PHE A 277 -29.36 -6.56 -18.89
CA PHE A 277 -29.19 -6.61 -20.34
C PHE A 277 -29.67 -7.93 -20.95
N THR A 278 -30.41 -7.83 -22.04
CA THR A 278 -30.76 -8.97 -22.90
C THR A 278 -30.15 -8.77 -24.28
N PHE A 279 -29.84 -9.87 -24.98
CA PHE A 279 -29.05 -9.82 -26.19
C PHE A 279 -29.67 -10.69 -27.29
N ASP A 280 -29.85 -10.12 -28.49
CA ASP A 280 -30.36 -10.82 -29.68
C ASP A 280 -29.64 -10.32 -30.94
N PHE A 281 -28.43 -10.86 -31.17
CA PHE A 281 -27.58 -10.49 -32.31
C PHE A 281 -27.81 -11.42 -33.50
N ALA A 282 -28.30 -10.85 -34.61
CA ALA A 282 -28.55 -11.57 -35.86
C ALA A 282 -27.89 -10.91 -37.09
N GLY A 283 -27.33 -9.72 -36.93
CA GLY A 283 -26.76 -8.88 -37.99
C GLY A 283 -27.26 -7.43 -37.89
N THR A 284 -26.46 -6.47 -38.37
CA THR A 284 -26.78 -5.03 -38.29
C THR A 284 -28.15 -4.72 -38.87
N SER A 285 -28.48 -5.24 -40.06
CA SER A 285 -29.79 -4.97 -40.68
C SER A 285 -30.96 -5.65 -39.99
N ASP A 286 -30.73 -6.78 -39.33
CA ASP A 286 -31.75 -7.42 -38.49
C ASP A 286 -32.03 -6.58 -37.26
N GLY A 287 -30.98 -6.07 -36.59
CA GLY A 287 -31.13 -5.13 -35.49
C GLY A 287 -31.88 -3.84 -35.89
N LEU A 288 -31.55 -3.26 -37.05
CA LEU A 288 -32.30 -2.12 -37.58
C LEU A 288 -33.78 -2.46 -37.87
N ARG A 289 -34.09 -3.66 -38.36
CA ARG A 289 -35.48 -4.11 -38.56
C ARG A 289 -36.26 -4.29 -37.25
N VAL A 290 -35.57 -4.68 -36.18
CA VAL A 290 -36.16 -4.76 -34.84
C VAL A 290 -36.50 -3.36 -34.34
N LEU A 291 -35.55 -2.41 -34.45
CA LEU A 291 -35.76 -1.01 -34.07
C LEU A 291 -36.83 -0.28 -34.89
N ASP A 292 -37.00 -0.63 -36.16
CA ASP A 292 -38.03 -0.05 -37.03
C ASP A 292 -39.47 -0.44 -36.62
N LYS A 293 -39.61 -1.26 -35.57
CA LYS A 293 -40.89 -1.67 -34.97
C LYS A 293 -40.89 -1.44 -33.45
N PRO A 294 -40.81 -0.18 -32.98
CA PRO A 294 -40.69 0.18 -31.55
C PRO A 294 -41.67 -0.54 -30.63
N GLU A 295 -42.93 -0.62 -31.08
CA GLU A 295 -44.05 -1.21 -30.34
C GLU A 295 -43.82 -2.70 -30.01
N GLN A 296 -42.99 -3.38 -30.79
CA GLN A 296 -42.67 -4.81 -30.63
C GLN A 296 -41.36 -5.03 -29.87
N ALA A 297 -40.54 -3.99 -29.71
CA ALA A 297 -39.21 -4.06 -29.12
C ALA A 297 -38.91 -2.83 -28.25
N PRO A 298 -39.71 -2.56 -27.20
CA PRO A 298 -39.45 -1.43 -26.30
C PRO A 298 -38.10 -1.60 -25.59
N ASN A 299 -37.46 -0.49 -25.24
CA ASN A 299 -36.13 -0.46 -24.61
C ASN A 299 -35.11 -1.30 -25.39
N THR A 300 -34.96 -1.00 -26.67
CA THR A 300 -34.00 -1.69 -27.54
C THR A 300 -33.02 -0.69 -28.14
N VAL A 301 -31.76 -1.08 -28.21
CA VAL A 301 -30.71 -0.36 -28.93
C VAL A 301 -30.02 -1.35 -29.86
N ALA A 302 -29.73 -0.94 -31.09
CA ALA A 302 -28.97 -1.76 -32.02
C ALA A 302 -27.54 -1.23 -32.14
N ILE A 303 -26.57 -2.14 -32.28
CA ILE A 303 -25.16 -1.81 -32.45
C ILE A 303 -24.66 -2.54 -33.69
N GLY A 304 -23.93 -1.85 -34.57
CA GLY A 304 -23.40 -2.47 -35.78
C GLY A 304 -22.54 -1.59 -36.66
N GLU A 305 -22.03 -2.20 -37.72
CA GLU A 305 -21.13 -1.60 -38.69
C GLU A 305 -21.86 -0.80 -39.77
N GLY A 306 -21.28 0.35 -40.14
CA GLY A 306 -21.75 1.20 -41.22
C GLY A 306 -22.98 2.03 -40.84
N PRO A 307 -23.33 3.06 -41.64
CA PRO A 307 -24.49 3.89 -41.36
C PRO A 307 -25.80 3.14 -41.54
N LYS A 308 -26.89 3.72 -41.02
CA LYS A 308 -28.25 3.27 -41.24
C LYS A 308 -28.56 3.30 -42.72
N ARG A 309 -29.34 2.32 -43.16
CA ARG A 309 -29.77 2.22 -44.55
C ARG A 309 -30.90 3.20 -44.81
N ASP A 310 -31.01 3.70 -46.05
CA ASP A 310 -32.09 4.60 -46.48
C ASP A 310 -33.50 4.02 -46.24
N THR A 311 -33.61 2.69 -46.13
CA THR A 311 -34.85 1.98 -45.77
C THR A 311 -35.30 2.20 -44.32
N PHE A 312 -34.47 2.81 -43.47
CA PHE A 312 -34.75 3.11 -42.06
C PHE A 312 -34.65 4.62 -41.80
N PRO A 313 -35.54 5.45 -42.40
CA PRO A 313 -35.43 6.90 -42.34
C PRO A 313 -35.60 7.45 -40.92
N ASP A 314 -36.43 6.81 -40.11
CA ASP A 314 -36.85 7.28 -38.78
C ASP A 314 -35.89 6.88 -37.63
N LEU A 315 -34.90 6.03 -37.93
CA LEU A 315 -33.86 5.66 -36.97
C LEU A 315 -32.78 6.73 -36.89
N PHE A 316 -32.23 6.87 -35.69
CA PHE A 316 -31.09 7.73 -35.40
C PHE A 316 -29.83 6.88 -35.26
N GLU A 317 -28.68 7.45 -35.64
CA GLU A 317 -27.38 6.79 -35.60
C GLU A 317 -26.35 7.69 -34.89
N THR A 318 -25.47 7.08 -34.10
CA THR A 318 -24.35 7.77 -33.46
C THR A 318 -23.09 6.95 -33.67
N PRO A 319 -22.07 7.46 -34.40
CA PRO A 319 -20.80 6.76 -34.53
C PRO A 319 -20.06 6.79 -33.18
N PHE A 320 -19.46 5.67 -32.81
CA PHE A 320 -18.73 5.57 -31.53
C PHE A 320 -17.32 5.00 -31.66
N ALA A 321 -17.03 4.21 -32.69
CA ALA A 321 -15.70 3.65 -32.89
C ALA A 321 -15.34 3.42 -34.36
N VAL A 322 -14.05 3.21 -34.62
CA VAL A 322 -13.53 2.67 -35.87
C VAL A 322 -12.82 1.36 -35.58
N ALA A 323 -13.18 0.28 -36.26
CA ALA A 323 -12.63 -1.06 -36.04
C ALA A 323 -11.92 -1.62 -37.27
N PRO A 324 -10.70 -2.18 -37.13
CA PRO A 324 -10.01 -2.87 -38.21
C PRO A 324 -10.68 -4.21 -38.55
N PHE A 325 -10.76 -4.53 -39.85
CA PHE A 325 -11.17 -5.84 -40.35
C PHE A 325 -10.01 -6.53 -41.07
N ALA A 326 -9.95 -7.85 -41.01
CA ALA A 326 -8.95 -8.66 -41.70
C ALA A 326 -9.61 -9.51 -42.78
N VAL A 327 -8.93 -9.66 -43.92
CA VAL A 327 -9.19 -10.79 -44.82
C VAL A 327 -8.53 -12.01 -44.21
N VAL A 328 -9.27 -13.12 -44.13
CA VAL A 328 -8.81 -14.36 -43.51
C VAL A 328 -8.83 -15.51 -44.51
N THR A 329 -7.89 -16.42 -44.34
CA THR A 329 -7.77 -17.64 -45.14
C THR A 329 -7.54 -18.83 -44.22
N HIS A 330 -7.71 -20.03 -44.76
CA HIS A 330 -7.31 -21.25 -44.08
C HIS A 330 -5.81 -21.21 -43.71
N PRO A 331 -5.39 -21.65 -42.51
CA PRO A 331 -4.02 -21.50 -42.02
C PRO A 331 -2.96 -22.15 -42.92
N ASP A 332 -3.28 -23.30 -43.51
CA ASP A 332 -2.36 -24.06 -44.37
C ASP A 332 -2.26 -23.52 -45.82
N LEU A 333 -2.98 -22.46 -46.17
CA LEU A 333 -3.01 -21.95 -47.55
C LEU A 333 -1.64 -21.37 -47.98
N GLY A 334 -0.87 -20.84 -47.03
CA GLY A 334 0.47 -20.29 -47.29
C GLY A 334 0.51 -18.95 -48.03
N ILE A 335 -0.64 -18.26 -48.17
CA ILE A 335 -0.71 -16.89 -48.70
C ILE A 335 -0.58 -15.91 -47.53
N ALA A 336 0.47 -15.10 -47.56
CA ALA A 336 0.76 -14.14 -46.47
C ALA A 336 0.22 -12.73 -46.76
N ASP A 337 0.22 -12.31 -48.03
CA ASP A 337 -0.14 -10.96 -48.45
C ASP A 337 -1.01 -10.98 -49.70
N LEU A 338 -1.97 -10.08 -49.76
CA LEU A 338 -2.77 -9.81 -50.95
C LEU A 338 -2.84 -8.30 -51.21
N SER A 339 -2.71 -7.90 -52.46
CA SER A 339 -3.06 -6.54 -52.88
C SER A 339 -4.58 -6.34 -52.87
N THR A 340 -5.02 -5.09 -52.71
CA THR A 340 -6.45 -4.72 -52.82
C THR A 340 -7.06 -5.21 -54.15
N ALA A 341 -6.32 -5.08 -55.26
CA ALA A 341 -6.78 -5.55 -56.57
C ALA A 341 -6.94 -7.08 -56.64
N GLN A 342 -6.09 -7.85 -55.95
CA GLN A 342 -6.26 -9.31 -55.88
C GLN A 342 -7.47 -9.69 -55.04
N ILE A 343 -7.72 -8.98 -53.93
CA ILE A 343 -8.91 -9.19 -53.10
C ILE A 343 -10.18 -8.91 -53.91
N GLN A 344 -10.22 -7.79 -54.63
CA GLN A 344 -11.34 -7.46 -55.53
C GLN A 344 -11.62 -8.60 -56.51
N ARG A 345 -10.59 -9.11 -57.19
CA ARG A 345 -10.71 -10.18 -58.17
C ARG A 345 -11.12 -11.52 -57.55
N LEU A 346 -10.65 -11.84 -56.34
CA LEU A 346 -11.07 -13.04 -55.58
C LEU A 346 -12.58 -12.98 -55.27
N PHE A 347 -13.05 -11.90 -54.64
CA PHE A 347 -14.47 -11.77 -54.27
C PHE A 347 -15.40 -11.56 -55.49
N ARG A 348 -14.85 -11.17 -56.64
CA ARG A 348 -15.55 -11.16 -57.94
C ARG A 348 -15.54 -12.51 -58.67
N GLY A 349 -14.85 -13.52 -58.14
CA GLY A 349 -14.76 -14.85 -58.75
C GLY A 349 -13.90 -14.89 -60.01
N GLU A 350 -13.09 -13.86 -60.27
CA GLU A 350 -12.16 -13.80 -61.40
C GLU A 350 -10.87 -14.61 -61.15
N ILE A 351 -10.62 -14.97 -59.90
CA ILE A 351 -9.56 -15.86 -59.46
C ILE A 351 -10.23 -17.07 -58.83
N ASP A 352 -10.17 -18.21 -59.53
CA ASP A 352 -10.83 -19.45 -59.13
C ASP A 352 -9.84 -20.48 -58.54
N ASN A 353 -8.54 -20.19 -58.58
CA ASN A 353 -7.50 -21.07 -58.05
C ASN A 353 -6.30 -20.27 -57.49
N TRP A 354 -5.84 -20.68 -56.30
CA TRP A 354 -4.75 -20.01 -55.56
C TRP A 354 -3.40 -20.01 -56.28
N ARG A 355 -3.15 -20.94 -57.21
CA ARG A 355 -1.93 -20.94 -58.03
C ARG A 355 -1.78 -19.67 -58.88
N MET A 356 -2.88 -18.99 -59.20
CA MET A 356 -2.86 -17.71 -59.93
C MET A 356 -2.25 -16.57 -59.10
N LEU A 357 -2.16 -16.76 -57.78
CA LEU A 357 -1.60 -15.84 -56.80
C LEU A 357 -0.28 -16.38 -56.21
N GLY A 358 0.30 -17.41 -56.81
CA GLY A 358 1.54 -18.04 -56.32
C GLY A 358 1.34 -19.00 -55.14
N GLY A 359 0.08 -19.35 -54.82
CA GLY A 359 -0.27 -20.33 -53.80
C GLY A 359 -0.32 -21.78 -54.33
N PRO A 360 -0.87 -22.72 -53.53
CA PRO A 360 -1.04 -24.12 -53.95
C PRO A 360 -2.07 -24.27 -55.09
N ASP A 361 -2.01 -25.39 -55.81
CA ASP A 361 -3.04 -25.76 -56.80
C ASP A 361 -4.32 -26.20 -56.09
N LEU A 362 -5.07 -25.22 -55.62
CA LEU A 362 -6.27 -25.40 -54.80
C LEU A 362 -7.37 -24.45 -55.28
N PRO A 363 -8.60 -24.93 -55.51
CA PRO A 363 -9.72 -24.06 -55.85
C PRO A 363 -9.98 -23.02 -54.77
N VAL A 364 -10.32 -21.80 -55.19
CA VAL A 364 -10.76 -20.74 -54.28
C VAL A 364 -12.22 -21.01 -53.87
N VAL A 365 -12.49 -20.90 -52.57
CA VAL A 365 -13.84 -20.90 -52.02
C VAL A 365 -14.07 -19.54 -51.35
N VAL A 366 -14.90 -18.68 -51.95
CA VAL A 366 -15.26 -17.41 -51.32
C VAL A 366 -16.35 -17.65 -50.28
N VAL A 367 -16.06 -17.34 -49.03
CA VAL A 367 -17.04 -17.35 -47.94
C VAL A 367 -17.42 -15.91 -47.65
N ASP A 368 -18.70 -15.60 -47.77
CA ASP A 368 -19.24 -14.26 -47.61
C ASP A 368 -20.26 -14.21 -46.47
N ARG A 369 -20.50 -13.03 -45.90
CA ARG A 369 -21.59 -12.85 -44.94
C ARG A 369 -22.90 -12.67 -45.69
N GLN A 370 -23.98 -13.17 -45.10
CA GLN A 370 -25.32 -13.03 -45.68
C GLN A 370 -25.73 -11.57 -45.90
N HIS A 371 -26.65 -11.35 -46.83
CA HIS A 371 -27.23 -10.03 -47.05
C HIS A 371 -27.80 -9.45 -45.74
N GLY A 372 -27.40 -8.23 -45.40
CA GLY A 372 -27.80 -7.56 -44.16
C GLY A 372 -26.73 -7.50 -43.08
N SER A 373 -25.63 -8.25 -43.23
CA SER A 373 -24.44 -8.14 -42.38
C SER A 373 -23.75 -6.77 -42.55
N GLY A 374 -23.34 -6.16 -41.44
CA GLY A 374 -22.50 -4.96 -41.46
C GLY A 374 -21.04 -5.26 -41.81
N SER A 375 -20.48 -6.40 -41.41
CA SER A 375 -19.17 -6.84 -41.91
C SER A 375 -19.12 -6.93 -43.44
N ARG A 376 -20.21 -7.38 -44.09
CA ARG A 376 -20.34 -7.35 -45.57
C ARG A 376 -20.35 -5.94 -46.12
N PHE A 377 -21.10 -5.04 -45.47
CA PHE A 377 -21.12 -3.63 -45.84
C PHE A 377 -19.69 -3.05 -45.78
N ALA A 378 -18.93 -3.34 -44.74
CA ALA A 378 -17.54 -2.88 -44.60
C ALA A 378 -16.65 -3.38 -45.74
N LEU A 379 -16.77 -4.67 -46.12
CA LEU A 379 -16.03 -5.24 -47.24
C LEU A 379 -16.39 -4.54 -48.56
N GLU A 380 -17.69 -4.39 -48.84
CA GLU A 380 -18.20 -3.78 -50.06
C GLU A 380 -17.79 -2.31 -50.18
N ALA A 381 -17.89 -1.55 -49.09
CA ALA A 381 -17.56 -0.14 -49.02
C ALA A 381 -16.06 0.15 -49.13
N ARG A 382 -15.20 -0.70 -48.52
CA ARG A 382 -13.77 -0.41 -48.37
C ARG A 382 -12.87 -1.08 -49.39
N LEU A 383 -13.22 -2.28 -49.83
CA LEU A 383 -12.36 -3.08 -50.69
C LEU A 383 -12.95 -3.35 -52.07
N LEU A 384 -14.28 -3.41 -52.22
CA LEU A 384 -14.90 -3.82 -53.48
C LEU A 384 -15.43 -2.67 -54.34
N ASP A 385 -15.41 -1.43 -53.85
CA ASP A 385 -15.97 -0.24 -54.53
C ASP A 385 -17.45 -0.44 -54.93
N TRP A 386 -18.22 -1.18 -54.12
CA TRP A 386 -19.59 -1.59 -54.43
C TRP A 386 -19.74 -2.44 -55.71
N GLN A 387 -18.64 -2.94 -56.26
CA GLN A 387 -18.62 -3.76 -57.47
C GLN A 387 -18.45 -5.23 -57.09
N ARG A 388 -19.58 -5.91 -56.95
CA ARG A 388 -19.66 -7.34 -56.66
C ARG A 388 -20.63 -8.05 -57.62
N PRO A 389 -20.33 -9.29 -58.06
CA PRO A 389 -21.28 -10.09 -58.81
C PRO A 389 -22.48 -10.45 -57.93
N LEU A 390 -23.68 -10.44 -58.52
CA LEU A 390 -24.85 -11.00 -57.84
C LEU A 390 -24.77 -12.52 -57.90
N TYR A 391 -24.25 -13.13 -56.84
CA TYR A 391 -24.36 -14.57 -56.64
C TYR A 391 -25.77 -14.91 -56.18
N HIS A 392 -26.24 -16.11 -56.54
CA HIS A 392 -27.42 -16.64 -55.89
C HIS A 392 -27.05 -16.93 -54.43
N PRO A 393 -27.86 -16.51 -53.45
CA PRO A 393 -27.57 -16.77 -52.05
C PRO A 393 -27.58 -18.28 -51.81
N GLU A 394 -26.42 -18.84 -51.52
CA GLU A 394 -26.23 -20.25 -51.20
C GLU A 394 -25.48 -20.37 -49.88
N PHE A 395 -26.10 -20.96 -48.86
CA PHE A 395 -25.44 -21.17 -47.57
C PHE A 395 -24.36 -22.25 -47.66
N CYS A 396 -23.27 -22.07 -46.91
CA CYS A 396 -22.13 -23.00 -46.92
C CYS A 396 -22.48 -24.40 -46.39
N ALA A 397 -23.45 -24.49 -45.47
CA ALA A 397 -23.85 -25.74 -44.84
C ALA A 397 -24.37 -26.80 -45.85
N GLY A 398 -23.82 -28.01 -45.77
CA GLY A 398 -24.34 -29.19 -46.50
C GLY A 398 -23.99 -29.27 -48.00
N ARG A 399 -22.98 -28.53 -48.47
CA ARG A 399 -22.58 -28.49 -49.89
C ARG A 399 -21.20 -29.12 -50.12
N ALA A 400 -21.06 -29.90 -51.20
CA ALA A 400 -19.85 -30.67 -51.50
C ALA A 400 -18.81 -29.95 -52.39
N ARG A 401 -19.21 -28.89 -53.10
CA ARG A 401 -18.34 -28.04 -53.94
C ARG A 401 -18.94 -26.65 -54.02
N LEU A 402 -18.20 -25.65 -53.52
CA LEU A 402 -18.62 -24.26 -53.53
C LEU A 402 -17.49 -23.41 -54.12
N VAL A 403 -17.84 -22.53 -55.06
CA VAL A 403 -16.96 -21.44 -55.52
C VAL A 403 -17.23 -20.19 -54.67
N HIS A 404 -18.49 -20.04 -54.23
CA HIS A 404 -18.97 -18.99 -53.35
C HIS A 404 -20.06 -19.55 -52.44
N CYS A 405 -20.11 -19.15 -51.18
CA CYS A 405 -21.22 -19.41 -50.27
C CYS A 405 -21.35 -18.33 -49.20
N GLU A 406 -22.52 -18.26 -48.55
CA GLU A 406 -22.83 -17.30 -47.49
C GLU A 406 -22.93 -17.98 -46.11
N VAL A 407 -22.61 -17.22 -45.07
CA VAL A 407 -22.79 -17.60 -43.65
C VAL A 407 -23.52 -16.50 -42.89
N GLY A 408 -24.27 -16.88 -41.85
CA GLY A 408 -25.12 -15.98 -41.07
C GLY A 408 -24.35 -15.14 -40.06
N SER A 409 -23.34 -15.71 -39.41
CA SER A 409 -22.66 -15.10 -38.26
C SER A 409 -21.15 -14.97 -38.44
N THR A 410 -20.53 -14.14 -37.61
CA THR A 410 -19.07 -14.04 -37.49
C THR A 410 -18.45 -15.37 -37.03
N GLY A 411 -19.12 -16.10 -36.12
CA GLY A 411 -18.67 -17.43 -35.70
C GLY A 411 -18.68 -18.46 -36.82
N GLU A 412 -19.78 -18.52 -37.59
CA GLU A 412 -19.91 -19.45 -38.71
C GLU A 412 -18.88 -19.15 -39.82
N MET A 413 -18.56 -17.86 -40.06
CA MET A 413 -17.47 -17.46 -40.96
C MET A 413 -16.14 -18.05 -40.54
N ALA A 414 -15.79 -17.89 -39.25
CA ALA A 414 -14.53 -18.42 -38.72
C ALA A 414 -14.46 -19.95 -38.87
N GLU A 415 -15.53 -20.65 -38.50
CA GLU A 415 -15.61 -22.11 -38.59
C GLU A 415 -15.48 -22.62 -40.03
N VAL A 416 -16.21 -22.01 -40.97
CA VAL A 416 -16.21 -22.46 -42.38
C VAL A 416 -14.85 -22.21 -43.03
N VAL A 417 -14.22 -21.06 -42.78
CA VAL A 417 -12.88 -20.76 -43.34
C VAL A 417 -11.83 -21.70 -42.74
N ALA A 418 -11.88 -21.97 -41.43
CA ALA A 418 -10.96 -22.90 -40.77
C ALA A 418 -11.13 -24.35 -41.26
N ALA A 419 -12.36 -24.76 -41.62
CA ALA A 419 -12.64 -26.11 -42.10
C ALA A 419 -12.38 -26.30 -43.61
N THR A 420 -12.13 -25.24 -44.37
CA THR A 420 -12.10 -25.28 -45.83
C THR A 420 -10.73 -24.83 -46.37
N PRO A 421 -9.85 -25.75 -46.80
CA PRO A 421 -8.47 -25.42 -47.19
C PRO A 421 -8.30 -24.30 -48.22
N GLY A 422 -9.25 -24.17 -49.16
CA GLY A 422 -9.23 -23.16 -50.23
C GLY A 422 -9.99 -21.88 -49.90
N ALA A 423 -10.49 -21.72 -48.67
CA ALA A 423 -11.39 -20.64 -48.33
C ALA A 423 -10.71 -19.29 -48.10
N VAL A 424 -11.40 -18.24 -48.51
CA VAL A 424 -11.15 -16.84 -48.15
C VAL A 424 -12.42 -16.23 -47.62
N GLY A 425 -12.31 -15.50 -46.50
CA GLY A 425 -13.38 -14.76 -45.86
C GLY A 425 -12.85 -13.49 -45.21
N TYR A 426 -13.60 -12.94 -44.26
CA TYR A 426 -13.22 -11.73 -43.55
C TYR A 426 -13.87 -11.68 -42.16
N LEU A 427 -13.16 -11.09 -41.22
CA LEU A 427 -13.53 -10.99 -39.81
C LEU A 427 -13.02 -9.66 -39.23
N GLU A 428 -13.51 -9.29 -38.07
CA GLU A 428 -12.94 -8.21 -37.26
C GLU A 428 -11.53 -8.63 -36.86
N ALA A 429 -10.56 -7.73 -36.93
CA ALA A 429 -9.15 -8.14 -36.81
C ALA A 429 -8.82 -8.81 -35.47
N THR A 430 -9.52 -8.44 -34.40
CA THR A 430 -9.35 -9.00 -33.05
C THR A 430 -10.11 -10.30 -32.81
N THR A 431 -11.02 -10.69 -33.71
CA THR A 431 -11.74 -11.97 -33.62
C THR A 431 -11.04 -13.08 -34.39
N VAL A 432 -9.97 -12.77 -35.13
CA VAL A 432 -9.13 -13.75 -35.83
C VAL A 432 -8.37 -14.60 -34.81
N GLY A 433 -8.86 -15.81 -34.56
CA GLY A 433 -8.20 -16.80 -33.71
C GLY A 433 -7.01 -17.50 -34.38
N GLU A 434 -6.34 -18.39 -33.64
CA GLU A 434 -5.15 -19.13 -34.10
C GLU A 434 -5.45 -20.14 -35.24
N GLU A 435 -6.71 -20.55 -35.39
CA GLU A 435 -7.17 -21.50 -36.41
C GLU A 435 -7.35 -20.86 -37.80
N LEU A 436 -7.07 -19.57 -37.92
CA LEU A 436 -7.21 -18.80 -39.15
C LEU A 436 -5.94 -18.02 -39.44
N ARG A 437 -5.70 -17.71 -40.71
CA ARG A 437 -4.63 -16.80 -41.11
C ARG A 437 -5.19 -15.49 -41.61
N ALA A 438 -4.99 -14.41 -40.85
CA ALA A 438 -5.14 -13.06 -41.36
C ALA A 438 -4.05 -12.79 -42.42
N VAL A 439 -4.46 -12.32 -43.59
CA VAL A 439 -3.52 -11.89 -44.65
C VAL A 439 -3.26 -10.40 -44.52
N THR A 440 -2.04 -9.97 -44.83
CA THR A 440 -1.76 -8.55 -44.98
C THR A 440 -2.39 -8.02 -46.25
N ILE A 441 -2.76 -6.73 -46.24
CA ILE A 441 -3.29 -6.03 -47.41
C ILE A 441 -2.28 -4.99 -47.86
N ASN A 442 -1.73 -5.14 -49.08
CA ASN A 442 -0.65 -4.29 -49.59
C ASN A 442 0.58 -4.23 -48.65
N GLY A 443 0.92 -5.36 -48.02
CA GLY A 443 1.97 -5.48 -47.02
C GLY A 443 1.62 -4.91 -45.65
N GLN A 444 0.35 -4.53 -45.42
CA GLN A 444 -0.10 -3.91 -44.17
C GLN A 444 -0.97 -4.86 -43.31
N ASP A 445 -0.66 -4.97 -42.01
CA ASP A 445 -1.41 -5.76 -41.03
C ASP A 445 -2.67 -5.00 -40.54
N ALA A 446 -3.73 -5.74 -40.24
CA ALA A 446 -4.99 -5.23 -39.72
C ALA A 446 -4.88 -4.77 -38.25
N THR A 447 -4.34 -3.58 -38.02
CA THR A 447 -4.11 -3.04 -36.67
C THR A 447 -4.72 -1.66 -36.50
N LYS A 448 -5.12 -1.32 -35.27
CA LYS A 448 -5.67 0.00 -34.94
C LYS A 448 -4.75 1.15 -35.36
N THR A 449 -3.44 0.99 -35.17
CA THR A 449 -2.44 1.99 -35.55
C THR A 449 -2.43 2.26 -37.05
N ARG A 450 -2.51 1.20 -37.88
CA ARG A 450 -2.49 1.33 -39.34
C ARG A 450 -3.82 1.81 -39.92
N VAL A 451 -4.93 1.58 -39.22
CA VAL A 451 -6.20 2.22 -39.56
C VAL A 451 -6.15 3.72 -39.24
N ALA A 452 -5.64 4.10 -38.06
CA ALA A 452 -5.53 5.49 -37.65
C ALA A 452 -4.62 6.33 -38.58
N ASP A 453 -3.51 5.76 -39.05
CA ASP A 453 -2.60 6.45 -39.98
C ASP A 453 -2.99 6.31 -41.46
N ARG A 454 -4.09 5.60 -41.75
CA ARG A 454 -4.65 5.33 -43.07
C ARG A 454 -3.78 4.49 -44.00
N SER A 455 -2.79 3.77 -43.47
CA SER A 455 -2.00 2.81 -44.25
C SER A 455 -2.72 1.50 -44.50
N TYR A 456 -3.73 1.14 -43.69
CA TYR A 456 -4.53 -0.07 -43.85
C TYR A 456 -5.98 0.24 -44.31
N PRO A 457 -6.46 -0.34 -45.44
CA PRO A 457 -7.69 0.10 -46.08
C PRO A 457 -8.98 -0.52 -45.54
N PHE A 458 -8.92 -1.63 -44.80
CA PHE A 458 -10.10 -2.42 -44.45
C PHE A 458 -10.54 -2.18 -43.01
N TYR A 459 -11.53 -1.31 -42.82
CA TYR A 459 -12.06 -0.96 -41.50
C TYR A 459 -13.53 -0.56 -41.60
N SER A 460 -14.23 -0.60 -40.48
CA SER A 460 -15.60 -0.09 -40.37
C SER A 460 -15.68 1.04 -39.36
N VAL A 461 -16.67 1.93 -39.55
CA VAL A 461 -17.16 2.83 -38.51
C VAL A 461 -18.32 2.12 -37.83
N GLU A 462 -18.29 2.09 -36.51
CA GLU A 462 -19.26 1.42 -35.66
C GLU A 462 -20.27 2.42 -35.11
N PHE A 463 -21.54 2.03 -35.15
CA PHE A 463 -22.67 2.88 -34.80
C PHE A 463 -23.54 2.23 -33.72
N VAL A 464 -24.10 3.12 -32.89
CA VAL A 464 -25.28 2.84 -32.09
C VAL A 464 -26.48 3.39 -32.84
N PHE A 465 -27.57 2.62 -32.87
CA PHE A 465 -28.84 2.99 -33.46
C PHE A 465 -29.97 2.92 -32.46
N HIS A 466 -30.94 3.82 -32.63
CA HIS A 466 -32.15 3.84 -31.81
C HIS A 466 -33.32 4.50 -32.52
N ASP A 467 -34.52 4.31 -31.96
CA ASP A 467 -35.81 4.78 -32.47
C ASP A 467 -36.43 5.89 -31.60
N TYR A 468 -35.74 6.33 -30.54
CA TYR A 468 -36.27 7.37 -29.63
C TYR A 468 -36.67 8.67 -30.36
N PRO A 469 -37.93 9.12 -30.18
CA PRO A 469 -38.45 10.30 -30.88
C PRO A 469 -37.61 11.56 -30.66
N GLY A 470 -37.36 12.29 -31.76
CA GLY A 470 -36.57 13.53 -31.71
C GLY A 470 -35.07 13.32 -31.52
N GLY A 471 -34.59 12.08 -31.62
CA GLY A 471 -33.15 11.76 -31.62
C GLY A 471 -32.49 11.79 -30.26
N ASN A 472 -33.27 11.89 -29.18
CA ASN A 472 -32.73 11.95 -27.82
C ASN A 472 -33.37 10.84 -26.98
N MET A 473 -32.53 9.99 -26.41
CA MET A 473 -32.99 9.02 -25.42
C MET A 473 -33.43 9.76 -24.14
N PRO A 474 -34.45 9.26 -23.40
CA PRO A 474 -34.87 9.87 -22.15
C PRO A 474 -33.72 9.91 -21.14
N ALA A 475 -33.40 11.09 -20.61
CA ALA A 475 -32.34 11.25 -19.61
C ALA A 475 -32.60 10.37 -18.38
N GLY A 476 -31.56 9.69 -17.88
CA GLY A 476 -31.68 8.72 -16.79
C GLY A 476 -32.33 7.40 -17.15
N SER A 477 -32.67 7.15 -18.43
CA SER A 477 -33.04 5.80 -18.88
C SER A 477 -31.80 4.94 -19.06
N LEU A 478 -31.93 3.62 -18.85
CA LEU A 478 -30.82 2.68 -19.06
C LEU A 478 -30.25 2.75 -20.48
N ALA A 479 -31.08 2.96 -21.50
CA ALA A 479 -30.60 3.15 -22.87
C ALA A 479 -29.69 4.37 -23.01
N ALA A 480 -30.11 5.54 -22.49
CA ALA A 480 -29.34 6.77 -22.56
C ALA A 480 -27.99 6.63 -21.84
N GLU A 481 -28.02 6.15 -20.60
CA GLU A 481 -26.83 6.05 -19.76
C GLU A 481 -25.85 4.97 -20.25
N PHE A 482 -26.36 3.83 -20.75
CA PHE A 482 -25.51 2.79 -21.34
C PHE A 482 -24.84 3.26 -22.63
N VAL A 483 -25.58 3.96 -23.50
CA VAL A 483 -25.00 4.53 -24.73
C VAL A 483 -23.98 5.61 -24.39
N ASP A 484 -24.26 6.47 -23.41
CA ASP A 484 -23.26 7.44 -22.94
C ASP A 484 -22.03 6.77 -22.35
N TYR A 485 -22.20 5.68 -21.59
CA TYR A 485 -21.08 4.88 -21.07
C TYR A 485 -20.23 4.25 -22.17
N LEU A 486 -20.87 3.71 -23.23
CA LEU A 486 -20.20 3.12 -24.39
C LEU A 486 -19.45 4.18 -25.22
N VAL A 487 -20.09 5.32 -25.48
CA VAL A 487 -19.57 6.36 -26.39
C VAL A 487 -18.58 7.30 -25.68
N TYR A 488 -18.92 7.76 -24.47
CA TYR A 488 -18.19 8.82 -23.75
C TYR A 488 -17.56 8.34 -22.43
N GLY A 489 -18.09 7.28 -21.82
CA GLY A 489 -17.66 6.75 -20.51
C GLY A 489 -16.52 5.73 -20.59
N ASP A 490 -16.47 4.79 -19.65
CA ASP A 490 -15.39 3.79 -19.58
C ASP A 490 -15.62 2.59 -20.50
N GLY A 491 -16.81 2.43 -21.09
CA GLY A 491 -17.08 1.36 -22.07
C GLY A 491 -16.15 1.41 -23.28
N ARG A 492 -15.67 2.60 -23.64
CA ARG A 492 -14.67 2.80 -24.69
C ARG A 492 -13.30 2.16 -24.39
N LEU A 493 -12.98 1.84 -23.13
CA LEU A 493 -11.78 1.08 -22.77
C LEU A 493 -11.90 -0.37 -23.26
N VAL A 494 -13.09 -0.97 -23.13
CA VAL A 494 -13.40 -2.29 -23.67
C VAL A 494 -13.37 -2.25 -25.20
N VAL A 495 -13.93 -1.21 -25.82
CA VAL A 495 -13.82 -0.99 -27.28
C VAL A 495 -12.35 -1.02 -27.73
N ALA A 496 -11.46 -0.36 -26.99
CA ALA A 496 -10.02 -0.33 -27.28
C ALA A 496 -9.32 -1.68 -27.08
N GLU A 497 -9.77 -2.49 -26.11
CA GLU A 497 -9.32 -3.87 -25.89
C GLU A 497 -9.70 -4.78 -27.06
N PHE A 498 -10.91 -4.61 -27.60
CA PHE A 498 -11.37 -5.27 -28.82
C PHE A 498 -10.80 -4.64 -30.11
N GLY A 499 -9.78 -3.78 -29.99
CA GLY A 499 -9.01 -3.25 -31.12
C GLY A 499 -9.67 -2.09 -31.85
N GLY A 500 -10.83 -1.62 -31.38
CA GLY A 500 -11.47 -0.41 -31.86
C GLY A 500 -10.74 0.86 -31.44
N ILE A 501 -11.01 1.94 -32.16
CA ILE A 501 -10.53 3.29 -31.84
C ILE A 501 -11.77 4.13 -31.58
N ALA A 502 -11.97 4.59 -30.36
CA ALA A 502 -13.13 5.41 -30.04
C ALA A 502 -13.12 6.69 -30.88
N CYS A 503 -14.26 7.11 -31.41
CA CYS A 503 -14.35 8.32 -32.25
C CYS A 503 -13.77 9.56 -31.57
N LEU A 504 -13.89 9.64 -30.24
CA LEU A 504 -13.37 10.74 -29.42
C LEU A 504 -11.85 10.78 -29.34
N GLU A 505 -11.18 9.66 -29.63
CA GLU A 505 -9.72 9.52 -29.60
C GLU A 505 -9.07 9.75 -30.98
N LEU A 506 -9.88 9.86 -32.05
CA LEU A 506 -9.38 10.15 -33.38
C LEU A 506 -8.89 11.61 -33.49
N ALA A 507 -7.83 11.81 -34.27
CA ALA A 507 -7.23 13.12 -34.48
C ALA A 507 -8.19 14.09 -35.18
N LYS A 508 -9.07 13.59 -36.06
CA LYS A 508 -10.14 14.36 -36.70
C LYS A 508 -11.46 13.63 -36.54
N ARG A 509 -12.51 14.33 -36.08
CA ARG A 509 -13.85 13.74 -35.94
C ARG A 509 -14.42 13.22 -37.27
N SER A 510 -14.08 13.84 -38.39
CA SER A 510 -14.47 13.38 -39.74
C SER A 510 -13.86 12.02 -40.13
N GLU A 511 -12.95 11.47 -39.32
CA GLU A 511 -12.42 10.11 -39.50
C GLU A 511 -13.35 9.05 -38.92
N CYS A 512 -14.35 9.46 -38.14
CA CYS A 512 -15.45 8.63 -37.66
C CYS A 512 -16.77 8.88 -38.42
N GLU A 513 -16.67 9.40 -39.63
CA GLU A 513 -17.80 9.52 -40.56
C GLU A 513 -17.72 8.38 -41.60
N PRO A 514 -18.87 7.89 -42.10
CA PRO A 514 -18.96 6.75 -43.03
C PRO A 514 -17.96 6.78 -44.21
#